data_AF-A0A947QTF2-F1
#
_entry.id   AF-A0A947QTF2-F1
#
_cell.length_a   1.000
_cell.length_b   1.000
_cell.length_c   1.000
_cell.angle_alpha   90.00
_cell.angle_beta   90.00
_cell.angle_gamma   90.00
#
_symmetry.space_group_name_H-M   'P 1'
#
loop_
_entity.id
_entity.type
_entity.pdbx_description
1 polymer ?
#
loop_
_entity_poly.entity_id
_entity_poly.type
_entity_poly.pdbx_seq_one_letter_code
_entity_poly.pdbx_strand_id
1 'polypeptide(L)'
;MKSNTTKLANTFGLTMAILWVLCSAIVWLFPDFSLQLTSWWMHGMNLSAMGGRHLTLGNFLLGGIVAVVSAWVTGWVLGWSWQVVGEKNRE
;
A
#
# COMPACT_ATOMS: atom_id res chain seq x y z
N MET A 1 -7.01 -10.12 18.51
CA MET A 1 -5.63 -9.88 19.00
C MET A 1 -5.69 -8.94 20.19
N LYS A 2 -5.46 -9.41 21.42
CA LYS A 2 -5.35 -8.50 22.59
C LYS A 2 -4.07 -7.63 22.52
N SER A 3 -3.15 -7.98 21.62
CA SER A 3 -1.80 -7.44 21.54
C SER A 3 -1.66 -6.35 20.46
N ASN A 4 -1.70 -5.10 20.93
CA ASN A 4 -0.96 -3.95 20.41
C ASN A 4 -1.21 -3.60 18.93
N THR A 5 -2.32 -2.91 18.67
CA THR A 5 -2.71 -2.28 17.39
C THR A 5 -1.54 -1.59 16.67
N THR A 6 -0.64 -0.96 17.43
CA THR A 6 0.57 -0.31 16.90
C THR A 6 1.54 -1.29 16.26
N LYS A 7 1.68 -2.51 16.79
CA LYS A 7 2.51 -3.55 16.15
C LYS A 7 1.95 -3.92 14.77
N LEU A 8 0.63 -4.05 14.65
CA LEU A 8 0.00 -4.37 13.37
C LEU A 8 0.18 -3.23 12.36
N ALA A 9 -0.03 -1.99 12.80
CA ALA A 9 0.21 -0.80 12.00
C ALA A 9 1.67 -0.72 11.50
N ASN A 10 2.64 -0.92 12.40
CA ASN A 10 4.06 -0.92 12.04
C ASN A 10 4.42 -2.05 11.05
N THR A 11 3.86 -3.26 11.23
CA THR A 11 4.07 -4.37 10.29
C THR A 11 3.54 -4.05 8.90
N PHE A 12 2.35 -3.45 8.80
CA PHE A 12 1.79 -3.03 7.51
C PHE A 12 2.63 -1.92 6.87
N GLY A 13 3.01 -0.90 7.64
CA GLY A 13 3.86 0.19 7.17
C GLY A 13 5.21 -0.31 6.65
N LEU A 14 5.91 -1.17 7.41
CA LEU A 14 7.20 -1.73 7.01
C LEU A 14 7.08 -2.61 5.76
N THR A 15 6.08 -3.49 5.72
CA THR A 15 5.81 -4.33 4.54
C THR A 15 5.57 -3.46 3.31
N MET A 16 4.78 -2.39 3.44
CA MET A 16 4.51 -1.49 2.34
C MET A 16 5.75 -0.70 1.92
N ALA A 17 6.63 -0.31 2.85
CA ALA A 17 7.88 0.38 2.51
C ALA A 17 8.80 -0.51 1.65
N ILE A 18 8.95 -1.78 2.05
CA ILE A 18 9.73 -2.76 1.29
C ILE A 18 9.10 -2.98 -0.08
N LEU A 19 7.78 -3.21 -0.12
CA LEU A 19 7.05 -3.42 -1.36
C LEU A 19 7.14 -2.20 -2.29
N TRP A 20 7.07 -0.98 -1.77
CA TRP A 20 7.19 0.26 -2.55
C TRP A 20 8.53 0.35 -3.28
N VAL A 21 9.63 0.06 -2.59
CA VAL A 21 10.97 0.06 -3.20
C VAL A 21 11.07 -0.99 -4.29
N LEU A 22 10.59 -2.21 -4.02
CA LEU A 22 10.60 -3.31 -4.99
C LEU A 22 9.74 -2.99 -6.22
N CYS A 23 8.50 -2.51 -6.02
CA CYS A 23 7.61 -2.11 -7.11
C CYS A 23 8.20 -0.98 -7.94
N SER A 24 8.84 0.01 -7.29
CA SER A 24 9.48 1.11 -8.00
C SER A 24 10.65 0.64 -8.87
N ALA A 25 11.45 -0.31 -8.37
CA ALA A 25 12.50 -0.95 -9.16
C ALA A 25 11.93 -1.72 -10.37
N ILE A 26 10.83 -2.45 -10.18
CA ILE A 26 10.14 -3.18 -11.27
C ILE A 26 9.57 -2.21 -12.30
N VAL A 27 8.97 -1.09 -11.89
CA VAL A 27 8.48 -0.04 -12.82
C VAL A 27 9.62 0.54 -13.65
N TRP A 28 10.79 0.73 -13.04
CA TRP A 28 11.97 1.26 -13.72
C TRP A 28 12.59 0.25 -14.70
N LEU A 29 12.68 -1.02 -14.34
CA LEU A 29 13.28 -2.09 -15.17
C LEU A 29 12.31 -2.64 -16.23
N PHE A 30 11.03 -2.80 -15.87
CA PHE A 30 10.00 -3.48 -16.66
C PHE A 30 8.70 -2.64 -16.74
N PRO A 31 8.75 -1.50 -17.44
CA PRO A 31 7.65 -0.56 -17.46
C PRO A 31 6.37 -1.09 -18.12
N ASP A 32 6.47 -1.87 -19.21
CA ASP A 32 5.30 -2.44 -19.90
C ASP A 32 4.59 -3.50 -19.05
N PHE A 33 5.36 -4.37 -18.39
CA PHE A 33 4.82 -5.33 -17.44
C PHE A 33 4.11 -4.64 -16.28
N SER A 34 4.69 -3.55 -15.77
CA SER A 34 4.11 -2.78 -14.66
C SER A 34 2.78 -2.13 -15.04
N LEU A 35 2.64 -1.62 -16.26
CA LEU A 35 1.36 -1.12 -16.79
C LEU A 35 0.33 -2.25 -16.92
N GLN A 36 0.74 -3.42 -17.41
CA GLN A 36 -0.15 -4.59 -17.50
C GLN A 36 -0.63 -5.03 -16.10
N LEU A 37 0.28 -5.14 -15.13
CA LEU A 37 -0.07 -5.47 -13.75
C LEU A 37 -1.04 -4.44 -13.15
N THR A 38 -0.80 -3.15 -13.39
CA THR A 38 -1.70 -2.07 -12.96
C THR A 38 -3.09 -2.23 -13.56
N SER A 39 -3.20 -2.67 -14.83
CA SER A 39 -4.50 -2.89 -15.49
C SER A 39 -5.34 -3.98 -14.84
N TRP A 40 -4.73 -4.96 -14.19
CA TRP A 40 -5.46 -6.05 -13.52
C TRP A 40 -6.04 -5.62 -12.18
N TRP A 41 -5.37 -4.71 -11.48
CA TRP A 41 -5.78 -4.28 -10.15
C TRP A 41 -6.74 -3.09 -10.21
N MET A 42 -6.58 -2.24 -11.22
CA MET A 42 -7.31 -0.99 -11.35
C MET A 42 -8.55 -1.18 -12.23
N HIS A 43 -9.72 -1.19 -11.58
CA HIS A 43 -10.99 -1.22 -12.28
C HIS A 43 -11.36 0.21 -12.74
N GLY A 44 -11.71 0.37 -14.03
CA GLY A 44 -12.26 1.62 -14.57
C GLY A 44 -11.25 2.71 -14.98
N MET A 45 -9.94 2.44 -14.95
CA MET A 45 -8.93 3.40 -15.43
C MET A 45 -8.53 3.13 -16.88
N ASN A 46 -8.59 4.16 -17.73
CA ASN A 46 -7.97 4.13 -19.05
C ASN A 46 -6.48 4.45 -18.93
N LEU A 47 -5.65 3.42 -18.75
CA LEU A 47 -4.21 3.56 -18.60
C LEU A 47 -3.52 4.13 -19.86
N SER A 48 -4.14 4.03 -21.03
CA SER A 48 -3.63 4.65 -22.26
C SER A 48 -3.70 6.18 -22.24
N ALA A 49 -4.50 6.77 -21.34
CA ALA A 49 -4.60 8.21 -21.14
C ALA A 49 -3.61 8.73 -20.08
N MET A 50 -2.96 7.84 -19.31
CA MET A 50 -1.88 8.21 -18.41
C MET A 50 -0.62 8.43 -19.25
N GLY A 51 -0.11 9.66 -19.30
CA GLY A 51 1.02 10.06 -20.14
C GLY A 51 2.34 9.32 -19.88
N GLY A 52 3.42 9.80 -20.51
CA GLY A 52 4.72 9.13 -20.53
C GLY A 52 5.29 8.71 -19.16
N ARG A 53 5.96 7.55 -19.17
CA ARG A 53 6.59 6.91 -18.01
C ARG A 53 7.80 7.69 -17.52
N HIS A 54 7.69 8.34 -16.37
CA HIS A 54 8.87 8.80 -15.64
C HIS A 54 8.65 8.66 -14.15
N LEU A 55 9.31 7.67 -13.55
CA LEU A 55 9.45 7.59 -12.10
C LEU A 55 10.41 8.70 -11.67
N THR A 56 9.88 9.86 -11.32
CA THR A 56 10.69 10.97 -10.82
C THR A 56 11.02 10.72 -9.35
N LEU A 57 12.14 11.26 -8.88
CA LEU A 57 12.52 11.16 -7.47
C LEU A 57 11.43 11.74 -6.54
N GLY A 58 10.78 12.84 -6.96
CA GLY A 58 9.68 13.44 -6.23
C GLY A 58 8.48 12.50 -6.10
N ASN A 59 8.05 11.87 -7.19
CA ASN A 59 6.93 10.93 -7.16
C ASN A 59 7.27 9.65 -6.38
N PHE A 60 8.52 9.18 -6.46
CA PHE A 60 8.99 8.05 -5.68
C PHE A 60 8.91 8.32 -4.17
N LEU A 61 9.40 9.48 -3.71
CA LEU A 61 9.41 9.81 -2.29
C LEU A 61 7.99 10.11 -1.76
N LEU A 62 7.25 10.98 -2.44
CA LEU A 62 5.91 11.37 -2.01
C LEU A 62 4.93 10.19 -2.10
N GLY A 63 4.96 9.45 -3.21
CA GLY A 63 4.15 8.25 -3.37
C GLY A 63 4.47 7.19 -2.31
N GLY A 64 5.75 7.01 -1.98
CA GLY A 64 6.19 6.09 -0.94
C GLY A 64 5.70 6.46 0.45
N ILE A 65 5.83 7.74 0.83
CA ILE A 65 5.32 8.24 2.11
C ILE A 65 3.80 8.01 2.19
N VAL A 66 3.06 8.42 1.16
CA VAL A 66 1.60 8.26 1.12
C VAL A 66 1.21 6.79 1.21
N ALA A 67 1.87 5.89 0.47
CA ALA A 67 1.58 4.46 0.49
C ALA A 67 1.87 3.84 1.87
N VAL A 68 3.03 4.14 2.46
CA VAL A 68 3.43 3.61 3.78
C VAL A 68 2.49 4.10 4.88
N VAL A 69 2.16 5.39 4.91
CA VAL A 69 1.22 5.95 5.88
C VAL A 69 -0.18 5.35 5.69
N SER A 70 -0.64 5.21 4.45
CA SER A 70 -1.93 4.58 4.15
C SER A 70 -1.98 3.14 4.67
N ALA A 71 -0.95 2.33 4.39
CA ALA A 71 -0.88 0.96 4.87
C ALA A 71 -0.79 0.88 6.40
N TRP A 72 0.00 1.76 7.03
CA TRP A 72 0.08 1.86 8.49
C TRP A 72 -1.29 2.15 9.11
N VAL A 73 -2.02 3.13 8.55
CA VAL A 73 -3.39 3.46 8.98
C VAL A 73 -4.32 2.28 8.78
N THR A 74 -4.24 1.57 7.65
CA THR A 74 -5.03 0.35 7.43
C THR A 74 -4.75 -0.71 8.48
N GLY A 75 -3.48 -0.96 8.81
CA GLY A 75 -3.09 -1.90 9.87
C GLY A 75 -3.60 -1.47 11.25
N TRP A 76 -3.56 -0.17 11.55
CA TRP A 76 -4.14 0.37 12.78
C TRP A 76 -5.66 0.18 12.84
N VAL A 77 -6.37 0.54 11.77
CA VAL A 77 -7.84 0.39 11.66
C VAL A 77 -8.23 -1.08 11.79
N LEU A 78 -7.51 -1.99 11.15
CA LEU A 78 -7.77 -3.43 11.27
C LEU A 78 -7.60 -3.91 12.71
N GLY A 79 -6.53 -3.48 13.39
CA GLY A 79 -6.28 -3.83 14.79
C GLY A 79 -7.37 -3.32 15.72
N TRP A 80 -7.81 -2.07 15.53
CA TRP A 80 -8.94 -1.47 16.24
C TRP A 80 -10.26 -2.20 15.98
N SER A 81 -10.61 -2.43 14.70
CA SER A 81 -11.83 -3.14 14.31
C SER A 81 -11.89 -4.55 14.92
N TRP A 82 -10.75 -5.25 14.97
CA TRP A 82 -10.67 -6.56 15.60
C TRP A 82 -10.97 -6.50 17.10
N GLN A 83 -10.47 -5.47 17.79
CA GLN A 83 -10.73 -5.29 19.22
C GLN A 83 -12.20 -5.02 19.48
N VAL A 84 -12.81 -4.07 18.75
CA VAL A 84 -14.23 -3.72 18.89
C VAL A 84 -15.14 -4.91 18.66
N VAL A 85 -14.93 -5.67 17.57
CA VAL A 85 -15.73 -6.88 17.28
C VAL A 85 -15.46 -7.99 18.29
N GLY A 86 -14.21 -8.13 18.74
CA GLY A 86 -13.80 -9.17 19.69
C GLY A 86 -14.22 -8.92 21.15
N GLU A 87 -14.48 -7.67 21.55
CA GLU A 87 -15.08 -7.32 22.84
C GLU A 87 -16.58 -7.63 22.86
N LYS A 88 -17.28 -7.31 21.77
CA LYS A 88 -18.72 -7.59 21.62
C LYS A 88 -19.11 -9.07 21.73
N ASN A 89 -18.17 -10.00 21.51
CA ASN A 89 -18.40 -11.44 21.58
C ASN A 89 -18.11 -12.07 22.96
N ARG A 90 -17.89 -11.26 24.02
CA ARG A 90 -17.63 -11.75 25.39
C ARG A 90 -18.73 -11.41 26.41
N GLU A 91 -19.81 -10.80 25.95
CA GLU A 91 -21.04 -10.53 26.72
C GLU A 91 -22.08 -11.62 26.46
#